data_AF-A0A962Y8K0-F1
#
_entry.id   AF-A0A962Y8K0-F1
#
_cell.length_a   1.000
_cell.length_b   1.000
_cell.length_c   1.000
_cell.angle_alpha   90.00
_cell.angle_beta   90.00
_cell.angle_gamma   90.00
#
_symmetry.space_group_name_H-M   'P 1'
#
loop_
_entity.id
_entity.type
_entity.pdbx_description
1 polymer ?
#
loop_
_entity_poly.entity_id
_entity_poly.type
_entity_poly.pdbx_seq_one_letter_code
_entity_poly.pdbx_strand_id
1 'polypeptide(L)'
;MFPLFSLLLLGGVLTQVQAQAQAQAPKLVLQITVDQLRGDMPLRFHDRMGEGGFRYLMEQGIHYTNAHYLHANTETIVGHTSLATGTVPAAHGMIANVWLDRESGQLSYNIEDARYPLLSADADVDQQTEIDPTQRTAKTDGRSPAAILSSTLGDEIALHFGGRAKVFGVSVKDRGAVAMAGHAGKAFWFSKATGEFVTSRYYYDAYPPWVSDWNAQKLAARYAGQSWELLHEQSGYFFGAADDRPYETDFPGFGRTFPHPFGPADDKYFTTRLTLSPAGDQLTLAFAKALIEQEQIGADE
;
A
#
# COMPACT_ATOMS: atom_id res chain seq x y z
N MET A 1 63.00 65.14 -6.39
CA MET A 1 62.26 65.42 -5.13
C MET A 1 61.21 64.31 -5.03
N PHE A 2 61.40 63.33 -4.13
CA PHE A 2 60.39 62.33 -3.74
C PHE A 2 59.19 63.02 -3.03
N PRO A 3 58.00 62.41 -2.78
CA PRO A 3 57.69 60.96 -2.77
C PRO A 3 56.28 60.52 -3.30
N LEU A 4 56.08 59.18 -3.34
CA LEU A 4 54.90 58.33 -3.03
C LEU A 4 53.49 58.73 -3.57
N PHE A 5 52.65 57.82 -4.09
CA PHE A 5 52.08 56.67 -3.37
C PHE A 5 51.52 55.62 -4.34
N SER A 6 51.88 54.35 -4.09
CA SER A 6 51.22 53.16 -4.63
C SER A 6 49.78 53.04 -4.14
N LEU A 7 48.84 52.67 -5.00
CA LEU A 7 47.61 52.01 -4.57
C LEU A 7 47.26 50.87 -5.55
N LEU A 8 47.78 49.68 -5.24
CA LEU A 8 47.31 48.41 -5.81
C LEU A 8 45.98 48.07 -5.11
N LEU A 9 44.86 48.30 -5.80
CA LEU A 9 43.56 47.75 -5.42
C LEU A 9 43.49 46.30 -5.91
N LEU A 10 44.07 45.38 -5.11
CA LEU A 10 43.68 43.97 -5.17
C LEU A 10 42.28 43.84 -4.56
N GLY A 11 41.26 43.99 -5.40
CA GLY A 11 39.89 43.60 -5.05
C GLY A 11 39.84 42.08 -4.92
N GLY A 12 39.99 41.58 -3.69
CA GLY A 12 39.77 40.18 -3.37
C GLY A 12 38.33 39.80 -3.69
N VAL A 13 38.15 38.96 -4.71
CA VAL A 13 36.90 38.22 -4.90
C VAL A 13 36.80 37.24 -3.74
N LEU A 14 36.08 37.64 -2.70
CA LEU A 14 35.59 36.72 -1.69
C LEU A 14 34.59 35.80 -2.38
N THR A 15 35.07 34.65 -2.85
CA THR A 15 34.20 33.51 -3.16
C THR A 15 33.56 33.07 -1.85
N GLN A 16 32.36 33.59 -1.57
CA GLN A 16 31.47 32.97 -0.60
C GLN A 16 31.13 31.58 -1.14
N VAL A 17 31.87 30.58 -0.67
CA VAL A 17 31.45 29.19 -0.75
C VAL A 17 30.21 29.11 0.12
N GLN A 18 29.03 29.27 -0.49
CA GLN A 18 27.79 28.85 0.14
C GLN A 18 27.94 27.34 0.34
N ALA A 19 28.24 26.94 1.57
CA ALA A 19 28.02 25.57 1.99
C ALA A 19 26.53 25.31 1.79
N GLN A 20 26.17 24.67 0.67
CA GLN A 20 24.88 24.00 0.58
C GLN A 20 24.88 23.04 1.76
N ALA A 21 24.05 23.32 2.77
CA ALA A 21 23.73 22.34 3.79
C ALA A 21 23.29 21.10 3.02
N GLN A 22 24.13 20.08 2.98
CA GLN A 22 23.82 18.84 2.30
C GLN A 22 22.64 18.27 3.09
N ALA A 23 21.44 18.40 2.52
CA ALA A 23 20.23 17.90 3.13
C ALA A 23 20.48 16.43 3.46
N GLN A 24 20.46 16.10 4.75
CA GLN A 24 20.71 14.74 5.20
C GLN A 24 19.65 13.85 4.54
N ALA A 25 20.09 12.78 3.88
CA ALA A 25 19.17 11.85 3.24
C ALA A 25 18.17 11.32 4.29
N PRO A 26 16.86 11.23 3.95
CA PRO A 26 15.88 10.70 4.87
C PRO A 26 16.23 9.26 5.20
N LYS A 27 16.13 8.88 6.49
CA LYS A 27 16.35 7.51 6.93
C LYS A 27 15.21 6.55 6.55
N LEU A 28 14.02 7.10 6.33
CA LEU A 28 12.82 6.36 5.95
C LEU A 28 12.05 7.15 4.90
N VAL A 29 11.63 6.46 3.85
CA VAL A 29 10.62 6.93 2.90
C VAL A 29 9.37 6.09 3.12
N LEU A 30 8.27 6.74 3.50
CA LEU A 30 6.98 6.08 3.69
C LEU A 30 6.05 6.49 2.53
N GLN A 31 5.74 5.55 1.64
CA GLN A 31 4.78 5.74 0.56
C GLN A 31 3.44 5.09 0.93
N ILE A 32 2.39 5.90 1.07
CA ILE A 32 1.04 5.44 1.40
C ILE A 32 0.15 5.65 0.17
N THR A 33 -0.40 4.56 -0.34
CA THR A 33 -1.41 4.56 -1.41
C THR A 33 -2.74 4.13 -0.82
N VAL A 34 -3.73 5.03 -0.83
CA VAL A 34 -5.09 4.72 -0.38
C VAL A 34 -5.92 4.32 -1.59
N ASP A 35 -6.30 3.04 -1.66
CA ASP A 35 -7.05 2.50 -2.78
C ASP A 35 -8.40 3.22 -2.92
N GLN A 36 -8.76 3.60 -4.15
CA GLN A 36 -10.00 4.30 -4.49
C GLN A 36 -10.23 5.67 -3.81
N LEU A 37 -9.22 6.28 -3.17
CA LEU A 37 -9.33 7.63 -2.62
C LEU A 37 -9.36 8.68 -3.74
N ARG A 38 -10.53 9.23 -4.02
CA ARG A 38 -10.66 10.33 -5.00
C ARG A 38 -9.99 11.60 -4.47
N GLY A 39 -9.35 12.35 -5.36
CA GLY A 39 -8.61 13.57 -5.00
C GLY A 39 -9.45 14.67 -4.32
N ASP A 40 -10.77 14.67 -4.49
CA ASP A 40 -11.67 15.61 -3.81
C ASP A 40 -12.00 15.22 -2.36
N MET A 41 -11.87 13.95 -1.98
CA MET A 41 -12.33 13.44 -0.69
C MET A 41 -11.60 14.06 0.52
N PRO A 42 -10.26 14.21 0.53
CA PRO A 42 -9.55 14.83 1.66
C PRO A 42 -10.03 16.25 1.97
N LEU A 43 -10.26 17.06 0.93
CA LEU A 43 -10.77 18.42 1.09
C LEU A 43 -12.25 18.43 1.45
N ARG A 44 -13.06 17.57 0.82
CA ARG A 44 -14.51 17.50 1.06
C ARG A 44 -14.85 17.14 2.50
N PHE A 45 -14.02 16.33 3.16
CA PHE A 45 -14.22 15.89 4.54
C PHE A 45 -13.22 16.52 5.52
N HIS A 46 -12.51 17.58 5.12
CA HIS A 46 -11.46 18.22 5.89
C HIS A 46 -11.84 18.48 7.36
N ASP A 47 -13.00 19.10 7.60
CA ASP A 47 -13.45 19.48 8.97
C ASP A 47 -13.85 18.28 9.84
N ARG A 48 -13.94 17.08 9.26
CA ARG A 48 -14.18 15.82 9.95
C ARG A 48 -12.90 15.03 10.21
N MET A 49 -11.76 15.47 9.66
CA MET A 49 -10.48 14.79 9.82
C MET A 49 -9.73 15.28 11.06
N GLY A 50 -9.06 14.34 11.74
CA GLY A 50 -8.16 14.67 12.85
C GLY A 50 -6.89 15.36 12.38
N GLU A 51 -6.20 16.03 13.31
CA GLU A 51 -5.03 16.87 12.99
C GLU A 51 -3.84 16.05 12.46
N GLY A 52 -3.59 14.84 12.98
CA GLY A 52 -2.41 14.04 12.64
C GLY A 52 -2.47 13.19 11.36
N GLY A 53 -3.51 13.32 10.54
CA GLY A 53 -3.73 12.51 9.34
C GLY A 53 -3.56 13.31 8.04
N PHE A 54 -4.54 13.21 7.13
CA PHE A 54 -4.57 14.00 5.89
C PHE A 54 -4.40 15.49 6.12
N ARG A 55 -4.96 16.05 7.22
CA ARG A 55 -4.80 17.46 7.58
C ARG A 55 -3.33 17.82 7.78
N TYR A 56 -2.61 17.09 8.63
CA TYR A 56 -1.17 17.26 8.79
C TYR A 56 -0.43 17.23 7.45
N LEU A 57 -0.71 16.25 6.59
CA LEU A 57 -0.05 16.13 5.28
C LEU A 57 -0.34 17.32 4.36
N MET A 58 -1.56 17.86 4.37
CA MET A 58 -1.94 19.01 3.54
C MET A 58 -1.43 20.34 4.12
N GLU A 59 -1.45 20.49 5.44
CA GLU A 59 -1.08 21.73 6.14
C GLU A 59 0.44 21.89 6.27
N GLN A 60 1.19 20.79 6.41
CA GLN A 60 2.64 20.79 6.64
C GLN A 60 3.46 20.25 5.46
N GLY A 61 2.80 19.66 4.45
CA GLY A 61 3.45 19.06 3.28
C GLY A 61 3.25 19.85 2.00
N ILE A 62 3.61 19.22 0.88
CA ILE A 62 3.31 19.71 -0.47
C ILE A 62 2.11 18.93 -0.99
N HIS A 63 1.01 19.63 -1.25
CA HIS A 63 -0.23 19.04 -1.74
C HIS A 63 -0.45 19.39 -3.22
N TYR A 64 -0.40 18.39 -4.09
CA TYR A 64 -0.71 18.52 -5.52
C TYR A 64 -2.21 18.31 -5.75
N THR A 65 -2.95 19.37 -6.08
CA THR A 65 -4.42 19.32 -6.28
C THR A 65 -4.85 18.96 -7.70
N ASN A 66 -3.90 18.84 -8.63
CA ASN A 66 -4.15 18.52 -10.03
C ASN A 66 -3.23 17.39 -10.53
N ALA A 67 -3.19 16.29 -9.78
CA ALA A 67 -2.45 15.08 -10.14
C ALA A 67 -3.41 14.05 -10.76
N HIS A 68 -3.02 13.46 -11.90
CA HIS A 68 -3.84 12.51 -12.66
C HIS A 68 -3.01 11.32 -13.10
N TYR A 69 -3.65 10.15 -13.17
CA TYR A 69 -3.09 9.01 -13.88
C TYR A 69 -3.05 9.31 -15.39
N LEU A 70 -1.88 9.17 -15.99
CA LEU A 70 -1.67 9.42 -17.44
C LEU A 70 -1.97 8.17 -18.30
N HIS A 71 -2.78 7.25 -17.78
CA HIS A 71 -3.18 6.01 -18.45
C HIS A 71 -4.68 5.80 -18.32
N ALA A 72 -5.28 5.08 -19.28
CA ALA A 72 -6.73 4.93 -19.37
C ALA A 72 -7.31 3.92 -18.38
N ASN A 73 -6.59 2.83 -18.09
CA ASN A 73 -7.08 1.80 -17.17
C ASN A 73 -6.69 2.14 -15.73
N THR A 74 -7.61 2.72 -14.98
CA THR A 74 -7.38 3.13 -13.57
C THR A 74 -7.74 2.01 -12.59
N GLU A 75 -7.25 0.80 -12.86
CA GLU A 75 -7.36 -0.36 -11.98
C GLU A 75 -6.23 -0.42 -10.95
N THR A 76 -6.45 -1.16 -9.87
CA THR A 76 -5.54 -1.25 -8.71
C THR A 76 -4.10 -1.53 -9.10
N ILE A 77 -3.79 -2.65 -9.78
CA ILE A 77 -2.40 -3.00 -10.10
C ILE A 77 -1.76 -1.97 -11.02
N VAL A 78 -2.51 -1.44 -12.00
CA VAL A 78 -2.02 -0.47 -12.97
C VAL A 78 -1.57 0.80 -12.27
N GLY A 79 -2.42 1.32 -11.39
CA GLY A 79 -2.13 2.50 -10.58
C GLY A 79 -0.96 2.29 -9.61
N HIS A 80 -0.94 1.17 -8.87
CA HIS A 80 0.14 0.87 -7.92
C HIS A 80 1.49 0.71 -8.62
N THR A 81 1.54 -0.02 -9.74
CA THR A 81 2.79 -0.17 -10.48
C THR A 81 3.24 1.15 -11.12
N SER A 82 2.33 1.98 -11.65
CA SER A 82 2.69 3.32 -12.14
C SER A 82 3.26 4.20 -11.01
N LEU A 83 2.68 4.16 -9.81
CA LEU A 83 3.19 4.89 -8.64
C LEU A 83 4.53 4.35 -8.14
N ALA A 84 4.75 3.04 -8.21
CA ALA A 84 5.98 2.40 -7.77
C ALA A 84 7.13 2.61 -8.77
N THR A 85 6.85 2.72 -10.07
CA THR A 85 7.87 2.78 -11.13
C THR A 85 8.10 4.17 -11.71
N GLY A 86 7.14 5.09 -11.54
CA GLY A 86 7.16 6.40 -12.20
C GLY A 86 6.98 6.34 -13.72
N THR A 87 6.57 5.20 -14.28
CA THR A 87 6.32 5.02 -15.72
C THR A 87 4.89 4.58 -16.01
N VAL A 88 4.57 4.41 -17.30
CA VAL A 88 3.24 4.07 -17.80
C VAL A 88 3.06 2.57 -18.05
N PRO A 89 1.81 2.07 -18.19
CA PRO A 89 1.54 0.64 -18.43
C PRO A 89 2.24 0.05 -19.65
N ALA A 90 2.42 0.85 -20.70
CA ALA A 90 3.16 0.42 -21.89
C ALA A 90 4.65 0.12 -21.63
N ALA A 91 5.21 0.64 -20.52
CA ALA A 91 6.60 0.42 -20.13
C ALA A 91 6.74 -0.60 -18.98
N HIS A 92 5.91 -0.48 -17.93
CA HIS A 92 5.99 -1.39 -16.78
C HIS A 92 5.22 -2.72 -16.98
N GLY A 93 4.46 -2.88 -18.06
CA GLY A 93 3.80 -4.13 -18.45
C GLY A 93 2.47 -4.42 -17.76
N MET A 94 2.23 -3.89 -16.56
CA MET A 94 0.95 -4.04 -15.85
C MET A 94 -0.18 -3.23 -16.48
N ILE A 95 -1.01 -3.86 -17.31
CA ILE A 95 -2.08 -3.19 -18.09
C ILE A 95 -3.49 -3.37 -17.52
N ALA A 96 -3.70 -4.36 -16.66
CA ALA A 96 -4.98 -4.67 -16.03
C ALA A 96 -4.79 -5.59 -14.82
N ASN A 97 -5.79 -5.64 -13.95
CA ASN A 97 -5.90 -6.58 -12.84
C ASN A 97 -5.91 -8.06 -13.33
N VAL A 98 -6.55 -8.30 -14.48
CA VAL A 98 -6.55 -9.56 -15.22
C VAL A 98 -6.41 -9.23 -16.70
N TRP A 99 -5.58 -9.98 -17.43
CA TRP A 99 -5.49 -9.86 -18.88
C TRP A 99 -5.51 -11.23 -19.57
N LEU A 100 -5.82 -11.24 -20.87
CA LEU A 100 -5.65 -12.42 -21.71
C LEU A 100 -4.17 -12.54 -22.11
N ASP A 101 -3.50 -13.56 -21.60
CA ASP A 101 -2.19 -13.95 -22.09
C ASP A 101 -2.34 -14.59 -23.48
N ARG A 102 -1.72 -13.97 -24.49
CA ARG A 102 -1.93 -14.36 -25.89
C ARG A 102 -1.21 -15.65 -26.27
N GLU A 103 -0.15 -16.02 -25.55
CA GLU A 103 0.64 -17.22 -25.84
C GLU A 103 -0.07 -18.48 -25.34
N SER A 104 -0.58 -18.42 -24.12
CA SER A 104 -1.36 -19.49 -23.49
C SER A 104 -2.85 -19.48 -23.87
N GLY A 105 -3.37 -18.33 -24.30
CA GLY A 105 -4.80 -18.14 -24.60
C GLY A 105 -5.68 -18.09 -23.35
N GLN A 106 -5.10 -17.86 -22.17
CA GLN A 106 -5.81 -17.89 -20.90
C GLN A 106 -5.82 -16.52 -20.20
N LEU A 107 -6.83 -16.29 -19.38
CA LEU A 107 -6.80 -15.17 -18.44
C LEU A 107 -5.70 -15.39 -17.39
N SER A 108 -4.92 -14.36 -17.12
CA SER A 108 -3.81 -14.34 -16.17
C SER A 108 -4.07 -13.28 -15.11
N TYR A 109 -3.91 -13.65 -13.84
CA TYR A 109 -3.94 -12.71 -12.73
C TYR A 109 -2.58 -12.01 -12.57
N ASN A 110 -2.60 -10.71 -12.30
CA ASN A 110 -1.48 -9.82 -12.59
C ASN A 110 -0.11 -10.13 -11.96
N ILE A 111 -0.10 -10.65 -10.75
CA ILE A 111 1.12 -11.02 -10.01
C ILE A 111 1.18 -12.53 -9.75
N GLU A 112 0.34 -13.30 -10.44
CA GLU A 112 0.30 -14.74 -10.30
C GLU A 112 1.62 -15.37 -10.78
N ASP A 113 2.21 -16.22 -9.97
CA ASP A 113 3.44 -16.92 -10.31
C ASP A 113 3.55 -18.27 -9.62
N ALA A 114 3.24 -19.33 -10.35
CA ALA A 114 3.28 -20.71 -9.88
C ALA A 114 4.65 -21.17 -9.35
N ARG A 115 5.73 -20.47 -9.69
CA ARG A 115 7.09 -20.79 -9.21
C ARG A 115 7.28 -20.42 -7.74
N TYR A 116 6.45 -19.53 -7.20
CA TYR A 116 6.62 -18.96 -5.87
C TYR A 116 5.32 -19.06 -5.06
N PRO A 117 4.94 -20.27 -4.59
CA PRO A 117 3.72 -20.48 -3.80
C PRO A 117 3.75 -19.71 -2.47
N LEU A 118 2.59 -19.61 -1.81
CA LEU A 118 2.51 -18.99 -0.49
C LEU A 118 3.27 -19.81 0.55
N LEU A 119 3.77 -19.14 1.60
CA LEU A 119 4.40 -19.84 2.72
C LEU A 119 3.39 -20.49 3.67
N SER A 120 2.21 -19.90 3.81
CA SER A 120 1.12 -20.48 4.60
C SER A 120 0.31 -21.46 3.73
N ALA A 121 0.15 -22.69 4.22
CA ALA A 121 -0.82 -23.62 3.64
C ALA A 121 -2.24 -23.05 3.78
N ASP A 122 -3.10 -23.35 2.80
CA ASP A 122 -4.52 -22.97 2.80
C ASP A 122 -4.80 -21.47 2.92
N ALA A 123 -3.81 -20.62 2.63
CA ALA A 123 -3.93 -19.16 2.68
C ALA A 123 -4.21 -18.51 1.32
N ASP A 124 -4.38 -19.30 0.27
CA ASP A 124 -4.78 -18.81 -1.05
C ASP A 124 -6.24 -18.33 -1.08
N VAL A 125 -6.62 -17.73 -2.19
CA VAL A 125 -7.98 -17.32 -2.51
C VAL A 125 -8.95 -18.51 -2.37
N ASP A 126 -9.87 -18.42 -1.41
CA ASP A 126 -11.00 -19.34 -1.34
C ASP A 126 -11.98 -19.01 -2.47
N GLN A 127 -11.94 -19.80 -3.54
CA GLN A 127 -12.76 -19.65 -4.74
C GLN A 127 -14.27 -19.63 -4.47
N GLN A 128 -14.73 -20.24 -3.37
CA GLN A 128 -16.15 -20.30 -3.03
C GLN A 128 -16.66 -19.03 -2.33
N THR A 129 -15.77 -18.31 -1.66
CA THR A 129 -16.11 -17.16 -0.82
C THR A 129 -15.49 -15.85 -1.30
N GLU A 130 -14.49 -15.91 -2.18
CA GLU A 130 -13.87 -14.76 -2.80
C GLU A 130 -14.91 -13.97 -3.58
N ILE A 131 -14.96 -12.66 -3.34
CA ILE A 131 -15.90 -11.72 -3.97
C ILE A 131 -15.22 -10.80 -4.99
N ASP A 132 -13.89 -10.68 -4.92
CA ASP A 132 -13.09 -9.98 -5.92
C ASP A 132 -12.94 -10.88 -7.17
N PRO A 133 -13.62 -10.56 -8.28
CA PRO A 133 -13.57 -11.39 -9.49
C PRO A 133 -12.14 -11.47 -10.07
N THR A 134 -11.30 -10.48 -9.77
CA THR A 134 -9.89 -10.48 -10.16
C THR A 134 -9.14 -11.61 -9.45
N GLN A 135 -9.21 -11.64 -8.11
CA GLN A 135 -8.50 -12.67 -7.31
C GLN A 135 -9.05 -14.06 -7.58
N ARG A 136 -10.37 -14.19 -7.83
CA ARG A 136 -10.99 -15.46 -8.23
C ARG A 136 -10.42 -16.03 -9.55
N THR A 137 -9.82 -15.20 -10.39
CA THR A 137 -9.20 -15.64 -11.65
C THR A 137 -7.83 -16.30 -11.45
N ALA A 138 -7.20 -16.12 -10.27
CA ALA A 138 -5.96 -16.79 -9.95
C ALA A 138 -6.15 -18.32 -9.95
N LYS A 139 -5.20 -19.04 -10.55
CA LYS A 139 -5.19 -20.51 -10.70
C LYS A 139 -4.20 -21.18 -9.76
N THR A 140 -3.31 -20.39 -9.18
CA THR A 140 -2.28 -20.80 -8.24
C THR A 140 -2.25 -19.85 -7.06
N ASP A 141 -1.65 -20.29 -5.98
CA ASP A 141 -1.44 -19.50 -4.77
C ASP A 141 -0.22 -18.57 -4.89
N GLY A 142 0.67 -18.86 -5.83
CA GLY A 142 1.94 -18.17 -5.94
C GLY A 142 1.85 -16.72 -6.40
N ARG A 143 2.69 -15.86 -5.82
CA ARG A 143 2.70 -14.40 -6.05
C ARG A 143 4.13 -13.89 -6.23
N SER A 144 4.40 -13.10 -7.27
CA SER A 144 5.70 -12.46 -7.49
C SER A 144 5.58 -11.19 -8.33
N PRO A 145 6.60 -10.30 -8.32
CA PRO A 145 6.63 -9.11 -9.17
C PRO A 145 7.12 -9.42 -10.60
N ALA A 146 7.28 -10.69 -11.00
CA ALA A 146 7.98 -11.07 -12.24
C ALA A 146 7.36 -10.53 -13.53
N ALA A 147 6.08 -10.16 -13.52
CA ALA A 147 5.41 -9.55 -14.66
C ALA A 147 5.64 -8.02 -14.77
N ILE A 148 6.26 -7.39 -13.76
CA ILE A 148 6.63 -5.97 -13.80
C ILE A 148 7.92 -5.83 -14.62
N LEU A 149 7.86 -5.10 -15.74
CA LEU A 149 8.97 -5.03 -16.69
C LEU A 149 10.00 -3.94 -16.39
N SER A 150 9.73 -3.08 -15.41
CA SER A 150 10.56 -1.92 -15.04
C SER A 150 10.97 -2.01 -13.58
N SER A 151 12.08 -1.38 -13.22
CA SER A 151 12.43 -1.19 -11.81
C SER A 151 11.45 -0.24 -11.11
N THR A 152 11.20 -0.52 -9.84
CA THR A 152 10.46 0.35 -8.92
C THR A 152 11.40 1.30 -8.20
N LEU A 153 10.86 2.33 -7.55
CA LEU A 153 11.58 3.19 -6.61
C LEU A 153 12.28 2.35 -5.53
N GLY A 154 11.61 1.31 -5.02
CA GLY A 154 12.20 0.36 -4.08
C GLY A 154 13.40 -0.38 -4.66
N ASP A 155 13.31 -0.83 -5.91
CA ASP A 155 14.43 -1.48 -6.62
C ASP A 155 15.63 -0.54 -6.77
N GLU A 156 15.39 0.70 -7.18
CA GLU A 156 16.45 1.71 -7.35
C GLU A 156 17.10 2.11 -6.02
N ILE A 157 16.32 2.20 -4.93
CA ILE A 157 16.85 2.41 -3.57
C ILE A 157 17.73 1.23 -3.16
N ALA A 158 17.25 -0.01 -3.35
CA ALA A 158 18.02 -1.21 -3.02
C ALA A 158 19.32 -1.25 -3.83
N LEU A 159 19.29 -0.97 -5.13
CA LEU A 159 20.47 -0.89 -5.99
C LEU A 159 21.46 0.18 -5.52
N HIS A 160 20.97 1.39 -5.20
CA HIS A 160 21.80 2.50 -4.74
C HIS A 160 22.59 2.15 -3.47
N PHE A 161 21.95 1.47 -2.51
CA PHE A 161 22.57 1.09 -1.24
C PHE A 161 23.26 -0.29 -1.27
N GLY A 162 23.37 -0.92 -2.44
CA GLY A 162 24.04 -2.22 -2.61
C GLY A 162 23.30 -3.37 -1.91
N GLY A 163 21.97 -3.34 -1.94
CA GLY A 163 21.08 -4.34 -1.32
C GLY A 163 20.92 -4.22 0.19
N ARG A 164 21.55 -3.21 0.83
CA ARG A 164 21.45 -3.00 2.29
C ARG A 164 20.18 -2.27 2.71
N ALA A 165 19.54 -1.53 1.79
CA ALA A 165 18.29 -0.84 2.10
C ALA A 165 17.17 -1.84 2.36
N LYS A 166 16.37 -1.55 3.38
CA LYS A 166 15.18 -2.33 3.76
C LYS A 166 13.97 -1.81 3.00
N VAL A 167 13.46 -2.63 2.07
CA VAL A 167 12.32 -2.27 1.21
C VAL A 167 11.19 -3.24 1.46
N PHE A 168 10.03 -2.70 1.85
CA PHE A 168 8.85 -3.49 2.21
C PHE A 168 7.57 -2.91 1.59
N GLY A 169 6.69 -3.79 1.11
CA GLY A 169 5.32 -3.48 0.72
C GLY A 169 4.33 -4.21 1.63
N VAL A 170 3.34 -3.49 2.16
CA VAL A 170 2.28 -4.06 3.01
C VAL A 170 0.93 -3.59 2.51
N SER A 171 -0.04 -4.49 2.38
CA SER A 171 -1.40 -4.13 1.95
C SER A 171 -2.44 -5.15 2.41
N VAL A 172 -3.73 -4.81 2.37
CA VAL A 172 -4.80 -5.81 2.44
C VAL A 172 -4.80 -6.69 1.18
N LYS A 173 -4.36 -6.16 0.03
CA LYS A 173 -4.35 -6.87 -1.25
C LYS A 173 -2.92 -7.24 -1.64
N ASP A 174 -2.71 -8.49 -2.03
CA ASP A 174 -1.47 -9.00 -2.62
C ASP A 174 -0.91 -8.09 -3.72
N ARG A 175 -1.71 -7.71 -4.72
CA ARG A 175 -1.30 -6.81 -5.82
C ARG A 175 -0.92 -5.40 -5.36
N GLY A 176 -1.45 -4.95 -4.22
CA GLY A 176 -1.05 -3.68 -3.62
C GLY A 176 0.31 -3.78 -2.93
N ALA A 177 0.58 -4.90 -2.24
CA ALA A 177 1.87 -5.12 -1.57
C ALA A 177 3.01 -5.42 -2.56
N VAL A 178 2.80 -6.36 -3.48
CA VAL A 178 3.81 -6.83 -4.44
C VAL A 178 4.27 -5.73 -5.38
N ALA A 179 3.33 -4.94 -5.93
CA ALA A 179 3.68 -3.85 -6.84
C ALA A 179 4.52 -2.76 -6.17
N MET A 180 4.22 -2.46 -4.90
CA MET A 180 4.92 -1.43 -4.13
C MET A 180 6.28 -1.92 -3.61
N ALA A 181 6.44 -3.22 -3.34
CA ALA A 181 7.70 -3.81 -2.93
C ALA A 181 8.71 -3.93 -4.08
N GLY A 182 8.24 -4.16 -5.30
CA GLY A 182 9.10 -4.40 -6.46
C GLY A 182 9.87 -5.72 -6.37
N HIS A 183 10.94 -5.83 -7.15
CA HIS A 183 11.75 -7.04 -7.29
C HIS A 183 12.70 -7.26 -6.10
N ALA A 184 13.27 -6.17 -5.58
CA ALA A 184 14.28 -6.20 -4.53
C ALA A 184 13.67 -6.19 -3.11
N GLY A 185 12.42 -5.71 -2.98
CA GLY A 185 11.74 -5.61 -1.69
C GLY A 185 11.16 -6.92 -1.19
N LYS A 186 10.45 -6.82 -0.06
CA LYS A 186 9.68 -7.89 0.57
C LYS A 186 8.21 -7.48 0.66
N ALA A 187 7.28 -8.38 0.40
CA ALA A 187 5.86 -8.05 0.42
C ALA A 187 5.07 -8.91 1.42
N PHE A 188 4.15 -8.28 2.16
CA PHE A 188 3.18 -8.96 3.03
C PHE A 188 1.77 -8.47 2.73
N TRP A 189 0.81 -9.38 2.70
CA TRP A 189 -0.59 -9.02 2.51
C TRP A 189 -1.54 -9.85 3.34
N PHE A 190 -2.75 -9.33 3.56
CA PHE A 190 -3.77 -10.02 4.34
C PHE A 190 -4.42 -11.15 3.53
N SER A 191 -4.38 -12.38 4.05
CA SER A 191 -5.16 -13.50 3.51
C SER A 191 -6.54 -13.54 4.16
N LYS A 192 -7.59 -13.44 3.34
CA LYS A 192 -8.97 -13.63 3.82
C LYS A 192 -9.23 -15.09 4.23
N ALA A 193 -8.56 -16.06 3.62
CA ALA A 193 -8.79 -17.47 3.94
C ALA A 193 -8.36 -17.81 5.38
N THR A 194 -7.22 -17.27 5.84
CA THR A 194 -6.70 -17.57 7.18
C THR A 194 -6.86 -16.43 8.19
N GLY A 195 -7.10 -15.20 7.72
CA GLY A 195 -7.11 -14.01 8.58
C GLY A 195 -5.71 -13.59 9.05
N GLU A 196 -4.68 -13.97 8.31
CA GLU A 196 -3.26 -13.76 8.62
C GLU A 196 -2.58 -12.84 7.61
N PHE A 197 -1.44 -12.25 7.99
CA PHE A 197 -0.54 -11.63 7.01
C PHE A 197 0.41 -12.68 6.44
N VAL A 198 0.43 -12.79 5.11
CA VAL A 198 1.14 -13.84 4.38
C VAL A 198 2.13 -13.26 3.37
N THR A 199 3.04 -14.12 2.91
CA THR A 199 4.02 -13.83 1.85
C THR A 199 4.20 -15.08 0.96
N SER A 200 4.94 -14.93 -0.14
CA SER A 200 5.32 -16.03 -1.02
C SER A 200 6.79 -16.44 -0.91
N ARG A 201 7.10 -17.60 -1.49
CA ARG A 201 8.45 -18.15 -1.70
C ARG A 201 9.37 -17.26 -2.53
N TYR A 202 8.85 -16.25 -3.21
CA TYR A 202 9.68 -15.26 -3.89
C TYR A 202 10.48 -14.43 -2.88
N TYR A 203 9.85 -14.07 -1.76
CA TYR A 203 10.43 -13.16 -0.78
C TYR A 203 11.18 -13.88 0.34
N TYR A 204 10.69 -15.05 0.77
CA TYR A 204 11.21 -15.76 1.94
C TYR A 204 11.16 -17.27 1.76
N ASP A 205 12.17 -17.97 2.29
CA ASP A 205 12.15 -19.43 2.45
C ASP A 205 11.33 -19.89 3.66
N ALA A 206 11.22 -19.04 4.68
CA ALA A 206 10.39 -19.26 5.86
C ALA A 206 9.99 -17.90 6.43
N TYR A 207 8.86 -17.85 7.13
CA TYR A 207 8.43 -16.61 7.77
C TYR A 207 9.48 -16.13 8.78
N PRO A 208 9.75 -14.81 8.83
CA PRO A 208 10.45 -14.22 9.97
C PRO A 208 9.71 -14.57 11.27
N PRO A 209 10.42 -14.88 12.38
CA PRO A 209 9.78 -15.25 13.64
C PRO A 209 8.70 -14.26 14.10
N TRP A 210 8.96 -12.96 13.95
CA TRP A 210 8.01 -11.92 14.36
C TRP A 210 6.68 -11.95 13.58
N VAL A 211 6.70 -12.41 12.31
CA VAL A 211 5.48 -12.57 11.51
C VAL A 211 4.67 -13.77 12.00
N SER A 212 5.35 -14.86 12.33
CA SER A 212 4.71 -16.03 12.95
C SER A 212 4.08 -15.67 14.30
N ASP A 213 4.81 -14.91 15.14
CA ASP A 213 4.32 -14.43 16.43
C ASP A 213 3.15 -13.44 16.28
N TRP A 214 3.19 -12.59 15.25
CA TRP A 214 2.08 -11.71 14.89
C TRP A 214 0.81 -12.51 14.55
N ASN A 215 0.92 -13.46 13.61
CA ASN A 215 -0.21 -14.27 13.17
C ASN A 215 -0.77 -15.14 14.30
N ALA A 216 0.10 -15.67 15.18
CA ALA A 216 -0.31 -16.45 16.36
C ALA A 216 -1.20 -15.67 17.34
N GLN A 217 -1.14 -14.33 17.36
CA GLN A 217 -2.03 -13.51 18.18
C GLN A 217 -3.48 -13.47 17.66
N LYS A 218 -3.72 -13.92 16.42
CA LYS A 218 -5.05 -13.97 15.79
C LYS A 218 -5.81 -12.64 15.91
N LEU A 219 -5.14 -11.53 15.60
CA LEU A 219 -5.67 -10.18 15.83
C LEU A 219 -7.01 -9.93 15.12
N ALA A 220 -7.22 -10.53 13.94
CA ALA A 220 -8.50 -10.47 13.24
C ALA A 220 -9.67 -11.00 14.08
N ALA A 221 -9.45 -12.06 14.89
CA ALA A 221 -10.49 -12.66 15.71
C ALA A 221 -11.01 -11.72 16.82
N ARG A 222 -10.28 -10.64 17.15
CA ARG A 222 -10.73 -9.65 18.13
C ARG A 222 -11.99 -8.92 17.69
N TYR A 223 -12.26 -8.85 16.38
CA TYR A 223 -13.47 -8.22 15.82
C TYR A 223 -14.70 -9.15 15.83
N ALA A 224 -14.54 -10.41 16.24
CA ALA A 224 -15.64 -11.36 16.28
C ALA A 224 -16.76 -10.89 17.22
N GLY A 225 -18.00 -10.94 16.73
CA GLY A 225 -19.18 -10.47 17.46
C GLY A 225 -19.28 -8.94 17.58
N GLN A 226 -18.35 -8.17 17.02
CA GLN A 226 -18.44 -6.71 16.93
C GLN A 226 -19.11 -6.28 15.62
N SER A 227 -19.36 -4.98 15.51
CA SER A 227 -19.91 -4.33 14.32
C SER A 227 -19.09 -3.11 13.93
N TRP A 228 -19.10 -2.78 12.65
CA TRP A 228 -18.71 -1.45 12.19
C TRP A 228 -19.87 -0.48 12.43
N GLU A 229 -19.62 0.50 13.29
CA GLU A 229 -20.55 1.55 13.66
C GLU A 229 -20.08 2.92 13.16
N LEU A 230 -21.01 3.88 13.07
CA LEU A 230 -20.68 5.26 12.75
C LEU A 230 -19.84 5.88 13.88
N LEU A 231 -18.75 6.57 13.52
CA LEU A 231 -17.90 7.27 14.49
C LEU A 231 -18.59 8.52 15.09
N HIS A 232 -19.52 9.11 14.35
CA HIS A 232 -20.28 10.28 14.75
C HIS A 232 -21.78 9.99 14.68
N GLU A 233 -22.58 10.90 15.24
CA GLU A 233 -24.03 10.88 15.05
C GLU A 233 -24.40 10.87 13.55
N GLN A 234 -25.34 10.00 13.17
CA GLN A 234 -25.77 9.83 11.78
C GLN A 234 -26.20 11.14 11.12
N SER A 235 -26.84 12.03 11.89
CA SER A 235 -27.25 13.37 11.43
C SER A 235 -26.08 14.27 10.98
N GLY A 236 -24.86 13.96 11.42
CA GLY A 236 -23.65 14.67 11.01
C GLY A 236 -23.08 14.22 9.65
N TYR A 237 -23.53 13.09 9.11
CA TYR A 237 -23.08 12.59 7.81
C TYR A 237 -23.90 13.24 6.69
N PHE A 238 -23.22 13.68 5.62
CA PHE A 238 -23.87 14.31 4.45
C PHE A 238 -25.04 13.50 3.88
N PHE A 239 -24.93 12.17 3.97
CA PHE A 239 -25.93 11.22 3.48
C PHE A 239 -26.55 10.39 4.62
N GLY A 240 -26.51 10.88 5.87
CA GLY A 240 -27.01 10.14 7.03
C GLY A 240 -28.48 9.72 6.90
N ALA A 241 -29.34 10.58 6.35
CA ALA A 241 -30.75 10.25 6.08
C ALA A 241 -30.97 9.33 4.86
N ALA A 242 -29.88 8.88 4.22
CA ALA A 242 -29.87 8.17 2.96
C ALA A 242 -29.08 6.86 3.05
N ASP A 243 -29.13 6.19 4.21
CA ASP A 243 -28.33 5.00 4.55
C ASP A 243 -28.74 3.72 3.80
N ASP A 244 -30.00 3.62 3.32
CA ASP A 244 -30.44 2.51 2.46
C ASP A 244 -30.68 3.04 1.04
N ARG A 245 -29.83 2.63 0.10
CA ARG A 245 -29.97 3.01 -1.31
C ARG A 245 -29.86 1.82 -2.24
N PRO A 246 -30.76 1.68 -3.23
CA PRO A 246 -30.84 0.50 -4.13
C PRO A 246 -29.56 0.19 -4.91
N TYR A 247 -28.64 1.15 -5.04
CA TYR A 247 -27.35 0.99 -5.72
C TYR A 247 -26.19 0.56 -4.80
N GLU A 248 -26.40 0.45 -3.48
CA GLU A 248 -25.40 -0.09 -2.54
C GLU A 248 -25.43 -1.61 -2.53
N THR A 249 -24.28 -2.23 -2.27
CA THR A 249 -24.18 -3.69 -2.18
C THR A 249 -24.81 -4.19 -0.89
N ASP A 250 -25.82 -5.05 -0.99
CA ASP A 250 -26.35 -5.82 0.13
C ASP A 250 -25.50 -7.07 0.36
N PHE A 251 -24.46 -6.95 1.18
CA PHE A 251 -23.49 -8.03 1.35
C PHE A 251 -23.95 -9.03 2.44
N PRO A 252 -23.88 -10.36 2.20
CA PRO A 252 -24.38 -11.38 3.12
C PRO A 252 -23.89 -11.22 4.58
N GLY A 253 -24.85 -11.02 5.48
CA GLY A 253 -24.59 -10.86 6.92
C GLY A 253 -23.89 -9.54 7.29
N PHE A 254 -23.62 -8.64 6.35
CA PHE A 254 -23.10 -7.28 6.59
C PHE A 254 -24.19 -6.22 6.36
N GLY A 255 -25.13 -6.49 5.45
CA GLY A 255 -26.25 -5.61 5.13
C GLY A 255 -25.84 -4.36 4.36
N ARG A 256 -26.82 -3.45 4.17
CA ARG A 256 -26.63 -2.15 3.50
C ARG A 256 -26.52 -0.98 4.46
N THR A 257 -27.23 -1.07 5.59
CA THR A 257 -27.37 0.02 6.56
C THR A 257 -26.54 -0.24 7.80
N PHE A 258 -26.18 0.82 8.51
CA PHE A 258 -25.49 0.71 9.78
C PHE A 258 -26.41 0.19 10.91
N PRO A 259 -25.85 -0.51 11.91
CA PRO A 259 -24.46 -0.98 11.99
C PRO A 259 -24.22 -2.22 11.14
N HIS A 260 -22.98 -2.39 10.65
CA HIS A 260 -22.59 -3.56 9.85
C HIS A 260 -21.93 -4.63 10.72
N PRO A 261 -22.61 -5.74 11.06
CA PRO A 261 -22.03 -6.76 11.93
C PRO A 261 -20.92 -7.55 11.22
N PHE A 262 -19.81 -7.78 11.93
CA PHE A 262 -18.75 -8.65 11.42
C PHE A 262 -19.10 -10.13 11.55
N GLY A 263 -19.99 -10.49 12.48
CA GLY A 263 -20.41 -11.86 12.74
C GLY A 263 -19.40 -12.65 13.59
N PRO A 264 -19.63 -13.96 13.79
CA PRO A 264 -18.72 -14.80 14.57
C PRO A 264 -17.44 -15.10 13.78
N ALA A 265 -16.36 -15.47 14.50
CA ALA A 265 -15.03 -15.69 13.91
C ALA A 265 -14.97 -16.84 12.91
N ASP A 266 -15.89 -17.81 13.02
CA ASP A 266 -15.99 -19.00 12.17
C ASP A 266 -16.92 -18.81 10.96
N ASP A 267 -17.52 -17.63 10.79
CA ASP A 267 -18.28 -17.31 9.58
C ASP A 267 -17.34 -17.18 8.38
N LYS A 268 -17.67 -17.86 7.30
CA LYS A 268 -16.89 -17.89 6.05
C LYS A 268 -16.65 -16.52 5.40
N TYR A 269 -17.44 -15.50 5.74
CA TYR A 269 -17.28 -14.13 5.26
C TYR A 269 -16.70 -13.19 6.33
N PHE A 270 -16.37 -13.68 7.52
CA PHE A 270 -15.88 -12.86 8.63
C PHE A 270 -14.70 -11.97 8.20
N THR A 271 -13.62 -12.56 7.69
CA THR A 271 -12.43 -11.85 7.22
C THR A 271 -12.71 -10.96 6.01
N THR A 272 -13.58 -11.38 5.09
CA THR A 272 -14.03 -10.55 3.96
C THR A 272 -14.72 -9.27 4.47
N ARG A 273 -15.62 -9.38 5.44
CA ARG A 273 -16.29 -8.22 6.07
C ARG A 273 -15.29 -7.28 6.74
N LEU A 274 -14.21 -7.80 7.35
CA LEU A 274 -13.13 -6.95 7.87
C LEU A 274 -12.46 -6.15 6.76
N THR A 275 -12.12 -6.79 5.62
CA THR A 275 -11.46 -6.12 4.48
C THR A 275 -12.35 -5.11 3.76
N LEU A 276 -13.67 -5.17 3.93
CA LEU A 276 -14.64 -4.21 3.40
C LEU A 276 -14.94 -3.06 4.37
N SER A 277 -14.22 -2.97 5.48
CA SER A 277 -14.46 -2.02 6.56
C SER A 277 -13.15 -1.35 7.02
N PRO A 278 -13.22 -0.32 7.89
CA PRO A 278 -12.03 0.27 8.50
C PRO A 278 -11.14 -0.72 9.27
N ALA A 279 -11.66 -1.89 9.66
CA ALA A 279 -10.87 -2.92 10.35
C ALA A 279 -9.73 -3.46 9.47
N GLY A 280 -9.92 -3.56 8.14
CA GLY A 280 -8.88 -3.96 7.19
C GLY A 280 -7.70 -2.98 7.22
N ASP A 281 -7.99 -1.68 7.12
CA ASP A 281 -6.97 -0.63 7.20
C ASP A 281 -6.26 -0.61 8.56
N GLN A 282 -6.99 -0.81 9.65
CA GLN A 282 -6.43 -0.88 10.99
C GLN A 282 -5.48 -2.08 11.16
N LEU A 283 -5.84 -3.25 10.63
CA LEU A 283 -4.99 -4.44 10.64
C LEU A 283 -3.72 -4.22 9.81
N THR A 284 -3.84 -3.64 8.61
CA THR A 284 -2.69 -3.29 7.76
C THR A 284 -1.76 -2.28 8.41
N LEU A 285 -2.31 -1.21 9.01
CA LEU A 285 -1.51 -0.23 9.73
C LEU A 285 -0.79 -0.84 10.94
N ALA A 286 -1.48 -1.70 11.70
CA ALA A 286 -0.90 -2.34 12.86
C ALA A 286 0.25 -3.28 12.45
N PHE A 287 0.08 -4.06 11.37
CA PHE A 287 1.15 -4.90 10.83
C PHE A 287 2.32 -4.08 10.32
N ALA A 288 2.07 -2.99 9.58
CA ALA A 288 3.12 -2.11 9.08
C ALA A 288 3.93 -1.46 10.22
N LYS A 289 3.29 -1.08 11.33
CA LYS A 289 3.98 -0.59 12.53
C LYS A 289 4.87 -1.67 13.15
N ALA A 290 4.35 -2.87 13.35
CA ALA A 290 5.13 -3.99 13.87
C ALA A 290 6.32 -4.29 12.95
N LEU A 291 6.11 -4.27 11.63
CA LEU A 291 7.16 -4.45 10.64
C LEU A 291 8.26 -3.40 10.79
N ILE A 292 7.92 -2.10 10.87
CA ILE A 292 8.90 -1.01 11.05
C ILE A 292 9.72 -1.22 12.33
N GLU A 293 9.07 -1.60 13.43
CA GLU A 293 9.73 -1.85 14.72
C GLU A 293 10.66 -3.07 14.67
N GLN A 294 10.16 -4.21 14.16
CA GLN A 294 10.88 -5.49 14.17
C GLN A 294 12.01 -5.53 13.14
N GLU A 295 11.80 -4.92 11.98
CA GLU A 295 12.82 -4.79 10.93
C GLU A 295 13.70 -3.55 11.14
N GLN A 296 13.46 -2.74 12.17
CA GLN A 296 14.24 -1.54 12.49
C GLN A 296 14.42 -0.58 11.29
N ILE A 297 13.35 -0.34 10.54
CA ILE A 297 13.42 0.47 9.31
C ILE A 297 13.62 1.95 9.67
N GLY A 298 14.66 2.57 9.12
CA GLY A 298 15.01 3.96 9.39
C GLY A 298 15.72 4.19 10.74
N ALA A 299 15.97 3.11 11.48
CA ALA A 299 16.86 3.10 12.64
C ALA A 299 18.24 2.50 12.29
N ASP A 300 18.38 1.95 11.08
CA ASP A 300 19.63 1.45 10.51
C ASP A 300 20.62 2.57 10.12
N GLU A 301 21.90 2.21 10.02
CA GLU A 301 23.02 3.11 9.67
C GLU A 301 23.17 3.35 8.16
#